data_AF-A0A7C3W4R2-F1
#
_entry.id   AF-A0A7C3W4R2-F1
#
_cell.length_a   1.000
_cell.length_b   1.000
_cell.length_c   1.000
_cell.angle_alpha   90.00
_cell.angle_beta   90.00
_cell.angle_gamma   90.00
#
_symmetry.space_group_name_H-M   'P 1'
#
loop_
_entity.id
_entity.type
_entity.pdbx_description
1 polymer ?
#
loop_
_entity_poly.entity_id
_entity_poly.type
_entity_poly.pdbx_seq_one_letter_code
_entity_poly.pdbx_strand_id
1 'polypeptide(L)'
;MIWELSPDLQKKVDQLVSTLNYSHIDPKRVIVFRSFGSKSRARARIWSLPRIWQQALKVKPHYCLEVISERFDHLHPRQQEEILIHELRHIPKNFSGSLLPHGRMRKR
;
A
#
# COMPACT_ATOMS: atom_id res chain seq x y z
N MET A 1 -1.51 17.01 9.24
CA MET A 1 -1.57 15.61 8.81
C MET A 1 -0.60 14.85 9.68
N ILE A 2 -1.04 13.75 10.30
CA ILE A 2 -0.24 12.92 11.19
C ILE A 2 -0.29 11.50 10.62
N TRP A 3 0.84 10.79 10.63
CA TRP A 3 0.95 9.39 10.23
C TRP A 3 1.38 8.56 11.43
N GLU A 4 0.66 7.49 11.67
CA GLU A 4 0.92 6.54 12.75
C GLU A 4 1.05 5.14 12.15
N LEU A 5 1.99 4.34 12.67
CA LEU A 5 2.07 2.94 12.32
C LEU A 5 0.77 2.25 12.76
N SER A 6 0.24 1.37 11.90
CA SER A 6 -0.99 0.64 12.19
C SER A 6 -0.72 -0.87 12.21
N PRO A 7 -0.34 -1.43 13.37
CA PRO A 7 -0.09 -2.87 13.50
C PRO A 7 -1.32 -3.73 13.20
N ASP A 8 -2.52 -3.21 13.46
CA ASP A 8 -3.79 -3.85 13.14
C ASP A 8 -4.01 -4.00 11.63
N LEU A 9 -3.82 -2.91 10.86
CA LEU A 9 -3.92 -2.96 9.41
C LEU A 9 -2.74 -3.70 8.77
N GLN A 10 -1.55 -3.62 9.36
CA GLN A 10 -0.39 -4.41 8.91
C GLN A 10 -0.72 -5.90 8.94
N LYS A 11 -1.23 -6.42 10.07
CA LYS A 11 -1.64 -7.83 10.17
C LYS A 11 -2.68 -8.21 9.11
N LYS A 12 -3.65 -7.33 8.88
CA LYS A 12 -4.69 -7.54 7.84
C LYS A 12 -4.08 -7.57 6.43
N VAL A 13 -3.16 -6.66 6.11
CA VAL A 13 -2.45 -6.64 4.84
C VAL A 13 -1.61 -7.90 4.65
N ASP A 14 -0.89 -8.34 5.68
CA ASP A 14 -0.06 -9.56 5.63
C ASP A 14 -0.94 -10.80 5.38
N GLN A 15 -2.11 -10.88 6.04
CA GLN A 15 -3.09 -11.93 5.79
C GLN A 15 -3.61 -11.92 4.35
N LEU A 16 -3.96 -10.74 3.82
CA LEU A 16 -4.43 -10.59 2.44
C LEU A 16 -3.36 -11.00 1.41
N VAL A 17 -2.11 -10.57 1.60
CA VAL A 17 -0.97 -10.93 0.74
C VAL A 17 -0.77 -12.45 0.73
N SER A 18 -0.84 -13.09 1.90
CA SER A 18 -0.74 -14.56 2.01
C SER A 18 -1.91 -15.27 1.34
N THR A 19 -3.15 -14.81 1.58
CA THR A 19 -4.38 -15.46 1.10
C THR A 19 -4.53 -15.35 -0.42
N LEU A 20 -4.14 -14.21 -0.99
CA LEU A 20 -4.20 -13.96 -2.44
C LEU A 20 -2.97 -14.49 -3.19
N ASN A 21 -2.05 -15.16 -2.49
CA ASN A 21 -0.80 -15.70 -3.03
C ASN A 21 0.03 -14.64 -3.79
N TYR A 22 0.15 -13.44 -3.23
CA TYR A 22 0.99 -12.36 -3.76
C TYR A 22 2.46 -12.62 -3.42
N SER A 23 3.00 -13.73 -3.93
CA SER A 23 4.37 -14.22 -3.67
C SER A 23 5.48 -13.24 -4.09
N HIS A 24 5.17 -12.26 -4.93
CA HIS A 24 6.10 -11.20 -5.33
C HIS A 24 6.21 -10.06 -4.31
N ILE A 25 5.27 -9.96 -3.38
CA ILE A 25 5.25 -8.93 -2.34
C ILE A 25 6.00 -9.47 -1.13
N ASP A 26 6.97 -8.70 -0.66
CA ASP A 26 7.65 -8.96 0.62
C ASP A 26 6.97 -8.14 1.73
N PRO A 27 6.23 -8.77 2.65
CA PRO A 27 5.47 -8.06 3.69
C PRO A 27 6.36 -7.17 4.57
N LYS A 28 7.63 -7.55 4.77
CA LYS A 28 8.58 -6.76 5.59
C LYS A 28 8.94 -5.42 4.95
N ARG A 29 8.69 -5.25 3.65
CA ARG A 29 8.99 -4.04 2.88
C ARG A 29 7.73 -3.28 2.45
N VAL A 30 6.57 -3.63 3.00
CA VAL A 30 5.31 -2.91 2.88
C VAL A 30 4.89 -2.46 4.27
N ILE A 31 5.07 -1.17 4.57
CA ILE A 31 4.79 -0.61 5.88
C ILE A 31 3.43 0.09 5.86
N VAL A 32 2.54 -0.28 6.77
CA VAL A 32 1.18 0.27 6.82
C VAL A 32 1.08 1.40 7.83
N PHE A 33 0.58 2.54 7.37
CA PHE A 33 0.31 3.72 8.16
C PHE A 33 -1.18 4.03 8.14
N ARG A 34 -1.69 4.49 9.29
CA ARG A 34 -2.98 5.20 9.38
C ARG A 34 -2.67 6.70 9.47
N SER A 35 -3.34 7.50 8.64
CA SER A 35 -3.18 8.96 8.63
C SER A 35 -4.44 9.68 9.07
N PHE A 36 -4.23 10.84 9.70
CA PHE A 36 -5.27 11.69 10.28
C PHE A 36 -5.07 13.16 9.90
N GLY A 37 -6.16 13.92 9.90
CA GLY A 37 -6.24 15.33 9.51
C GLY A 37 -6.18 15.55 8.00
N SER A 38 -6.63 14.57 7.20
CA SER A 38 -6.56 14.64 5.73
C SER A 38 -7.86 15.18 5.12
N LYS A 39 -7.75 16.22 4.28
CA LYS A 39 -8.88 16.72 3.46
C LYS A 39 -9.09 15.93 2.17
N SER A 40 -8.24 14.92 1.92
CA SER A 40 -8.30 14.07 0.73
C SER A 40 -9.62 13.32 0.62
N ARG A 41 -10.04 13.04 -0.62
CA ARG A 41 -11.17 12.15 -0.91
C ARG A 41 -10.77 10.68 -1.01
N ALA A 42 -9.46 10.39 -1.12
CA ALA A 42 -8.94 9.04 -1.15
C ALA A 42 -9.22 8.32 0.17
N ARG A 43 -9.36 6.98 0.10
CA ARG A 43 -9.55 6.10 1.26
C ARG A 43 -8.24 5.47 1.71
N ALA A 44 -7.40 5.10 0.76
CA ALA A 44 -6.04 4.64 0.96
C ALA A 44 -5.17 5.11 -0.21
N ARG A 45 -3.85 4.95 -0.07
CA ARG A 45 -2.84 5.21 -1.08
C ARG A 45 -1.66 4.27 -0.89
N ILE A 46 -1.03 3.86 -1.98
CA ILE A 46 0.29 3.25 -1.93
C ILE A 46 1.37 4.25 -2.36
N TRP A 47 2.47 4.26 -1.62
CA TRP A 47 3.66 5.05 -1.90
C TRP A 47 4.81 4.11 -2.20
N SER A 48 5.64 4.46 -3.18
CA SER A 48 6.91 3.76 -3.43
C SER A 48 8.07 4.64 -3.03
N LEU A 49 9.10 4.04 -2.41
CA LEU A 49 10.33 4.76 -2.10
C LEU A 49 11.08 5.06 -3.40
N PRO A 50 11.34 6.33 -3.77
CA PRO A 50 12.01 6.64 -5.03
C PRO A 50 13.39 6.00 -5.12
N ARG A 51 13.80 5.59 -6.33
CA ARG A 51 15.04 4.83 -6.57
C ARG A 51 16.30 5.52 -6.04
N ILE A 52 16.37 6.85 -6.12
CA ILE A 52 17.50 7.63 -5.59
C ILE A 52 17.65 7.46 -4.08
N TRP A 53 16.53 7.42 -3.33
CA TRP A 53 16.52 7.21 -1.88
C TRP A 53 16.87 5.78 -1.50
N GLN A 54 16.43 4.80 -2.31
CA GLN A 54 16.84 3.41 -2.12
C GLN A 54 18.37 3.26 -2.19
N GLN A 55 19.00 3.92 -3.17
CA GLN A 55 20.46 3.93 -3.32
C GLN A 55 21.16 4.67 -2.19
N ALA A 56 20.68 5.88 -1.84
CA ALA A 56 21.27 6.70 -0.78
C ALA A 56 21.24 5.99 0.58
N LEU A 57 20.13 5.31 0.89
CA LEU A 57 19.94 4.60 2.17
C LEU A 57 20.42 3.14 2.12
N LYS A 58 20.90 2.65 0.97
CA LYS A 58 21.29 1.25 0.74
C LYS A 58 20.19 0.24 1.10
N VAL A 59 18.94 0.60 0.82
CA VAL A 59 17.78 -0.25 1.05
C VAL A 59 17.22 -0.80 -0.27
N LYS A 60 16.59 -1.96 -0.20
CA LYS A 60 15.83 -2.53 -1.33
C LYS A 60 14.57 -1.68 -1.61
N PRO A 61 13.78 -1.97 -2.66
CA PRO A 61 12.46 -1.35 -2.82
C PRO A 61 11.58 -1.51 -1.58
N HIS A 62 10.98 -0.40 -1.15
CA HIS A 62 10.04 -0.33 -0.03
C HIS A 62 8.79 0.43 -0.46
N TYR A 63 7.67 0.09 0.17
CA TYR A 63 6.38 0.72 -0.05
C TYR A 63 5.75 1.11 1.28
N CYS A 64 5.01 2.21 1.28
CA CYS A 64 4.17 2.60 2.40
C CYS A 64 2.71 2.57 1.95
N LEU A 65 1.87 1.80 2.64
CA LEU A 65 0.44 1.81 2.43
C LEU A 65 -0.17 2.76 3.45
N GLU A 66 -0.69 3.89 2.98
CA GLU A 66 -1.35 4.89 3.80
C GLU A 66 -2.87 4.67 3.76
N VAL A 67 -3.50 4.53 4.91
CA VAL A 67 -4.95 4.50 5.08
C VAL A 67 -5.42 5.80 5.74
N ILE A 68 -6.40 6.47 5.13
CA ILE A 68 -6.95 7.74 5.65
C ILE A 68 -8.11 7.41 6.59
N SER A 69 -7.89 7.57 7.90
CA SER A 69 -8.83 7.15 8.95
C SER A 69 -10.24 7.69 8.73
N GLU A 70 -10.37 8.99 8.42
CA GLU A 70 -11.65 9.67 8.25
C GLU A 70 -12.51 9.06 7.13
N ARG A 71 -11.87 8.42 6.15
CA ARG A 71 -12.52 7.86 4.96
C ARG A 71 -12.60 6.34 4.96
N PHE A 72 -11.79 5.67 5.77
CA PHE A 72 -11.61 4.22 5.72
C PHE A 72 -12.21 3.50 6.93
N ASP A 73 -12.06 4.04 8.14
CA ASP A 73 -12.35 3.27 9.37
C ASP A 73 -13.85 2.98 9.54
N HIS A 74 -14.72 3.83 8.98
CA HIS A 74 -16.18 3.63 9.01
C HIS A 74 -16.71 2.64 7.95
N LEU A 75 -15.85 2.13 7.06
CA LEU A 75 -16.25 1.22 5.99
C LEU A 75 -16.48 -0.20 6.51
N HIS A 76 -17.35 -0.93 5.84
CA HIS A 76 -17.58 -2.34 6.16
C HIS A 76 -16.30 -3.17 5.90
N PRO A 77 -16.01 -4.23 6.69
CA PRO A 77 -14.77 -5.01 6.57
C PRO A 77 -14.42 -5.47 5.15
N ARG A 78 -15.43 -5.92 4.39
CA ARG A 78 -15.26 -6.31 2.97
C ARG A 78 -14.80 -5.15 2.08
N GLN A 79 -15.37 -3.96 2.24
CA GLN A 79 -14.99 -2.78 1.47
C GLN A 79 -13.57 -2.33 1.81
N GLN A 80 -13.20 -2.43 3.09
CA GLN A 80 -11.83 -2.17 3.54
C GLN A 80 -10.84 -3.11 2.84
N GLU A 81 -11.13 -4.41 2.79
CA GLU A 81 -10.28 -5.39 2.09
C GLU A 81 -10.16 -5.08 0.61
N GLU A 82 -11.27 -4.80 -0.08
CA GLU A 82 -11.28 -4.44 -1.49
C GLU A 82 -10.38 -3.23 -1.78
N ILE A 83 -10.39 -2.22 -0.91
CA ILE A 83 -9.51 -1.03 -1.03
C ILE A 83 -8.05 -1.39 -0.78
N LEU A 84 -7.73 -2.16 0.27
CA LEU A 84 -6.36 -2.57 0.54
C LEU A 84 -5.79 -3.39 -0.62
N ILE A 85 -6.58 -4.32 -1.16
CA ILE A 85 -6.20 -5.12 -2.33
C ILE A 85 -5.98 -4.23 -3.55
N HIS A 86 -6.85 -3.24 -3.77
CA HIS A 86 -6.70 -2.26 -4.84
C HIS A 86 -5.37 -1.52 -4.76
N GLU A 87 -4.99 -1.05 -3.57
CA GLU A 87 -3.70 -0.38 -3.36
C GLU A 87 -2.52 -1.34 -3.57
N LEU A 88 -2.60 -2.58 -3.07
CA LEU A 88 -1.54 -3.58 -3.24
C LEU A 88 -1.31 -3.96 -4.71
N ARG A 89 -2.35 -3.94 -5.55
CA ARG A 89 -2.23 -4.23 -7.01
C ARG A 89 -1.34 -3.24 -7.76
N HIS A 90 -1.09 -2.07 -7.18
CA HIS A 90 -0.16 -1.11 -7.76
C HIS A 90 1.31 -1.54 -7.62
N ILE A 91 1.61 -2.49 -6.72
CA ILE A 91 2.94 -3.05 -6.59
C ILE A 91 3.20 -3.99 -7.79
N PRO A 92 4.26 -3.75 -8.59
CA PRO A 92 4.56 -4.56 -9.75
C PRO A 92 5.06 -5.95 -9.33
N LYS A 93 4.85 -6.95 -10.21
CA LYS A 93 5.25 -8.35 -10.00
C LYS A 93 6.76 -8.56 -9.80
N ASN A 94 7.60 -7.62 -10.24
CA ASN A 94 9.04 -7.66 -10.03
C ASN A 94 9.49 -6.95 -8.72
N PHE A 95 8.53 -6.35 -7.99
CA PHE A 95 8.76 -5.60 -6.76
C PHE A 95 9.85 -4.52 -6.90
N SER A 96 9.94 -3.85 -8.06
CA SER A 96 11.06 -2.95 -8.41
C SER A 96 11.10 -1.61 -7.68
N GLY A 97 10.06 -1.25 -6.93
CA GLY A 97 9.93 0.07 -6.28
C GLY A 97 9.30 1.13 -7.16
N SER A 98 8.62 0.72 -8.23
CA SER A 98 7.75 1.57 -9.03
C SER A 98 6.28 1.30 -8.66
N LEU A 99 5.37 2.17 -9.11
CA LEU A 99 3.93 1.96 -8.99
C LEU A 99 3.34 1.77 -10.38
N LEU A 100 2.53 0.72 -10.54
CA LEU A 100 1.70 0.54 -11.73
C LEU A 100 0.61 1.61 -11.71
N PRO A 101 0.26 2.25 -12.83
CA PRO A 101 -0.86 3.17 -12.87
C PRO A 101 -2.19 2.42 -12.69
N HIS A 102 -3.20 3.12 -12.20
CA HIS A 102 -4.55 2.59 -12.14
C HIS A 102 -5.06 2.36 -13.57
N GLY A 103 -5.36 1.11 -13.92
CA GLY A 103 -6.00 0.68 -15.17
C GLY A 103 -5.75 1.56 -16.41
N ARG A 104 -4.68 1.28 -17.17
CA ARG A 104 -4.68 1.52 -18.63
C ARG A 104 -4.11 0.30 -19.33
N MET A 105 -4.91 -0.20 -20.29
CA MET A 105 -4.58 -1.24 -21.26
C MET A 105 -3.13 -1.16 -21.74
N ARG A 106 -2.49 -2.32 -21.86
CA ARG A 106 -1.40 -2.52 -22.82
C ARG A 106 -1.92 -2.00 -24.18
N LYS A 107 -1.43 -0.85 -24.65
CA LYS A 107 -1.37 -0.65 -26.10
C LYS A 107 -0.38 -1.71 -26.60
N ARG A 108 -0.92 -2.70 -27.31
CA ARG A 108 -0.14 -3.57 -28.18
C ARG A 108 0.60 -2.73 -29.21
#